data_AF-A0A2N2JQR0-F1
#
_entry.id   AF-A0A2N2JQR0-F1
#
_cell.length_a   1.000
_cell.length_b   1.000
_cell.length_c   1.000
_cell.angle_alpha   90.00
_cell.angle_beta   90.00
_cell.angle_gamma   90.00
#
_symmetry.space_group_name_H-M   'P 1'
#
loop_
_entity.id
_entity.type
_entity.pdbx_description
1 polymer ?
#
loop_
_entity_poly.entity_id
_entity_poly.type
_entity_poly.pdbx_seq_one_letter_code
_entity_poly.pdbx_strand_id
1 'polypeptide(L)'
;MGDRASSRSLTARNAWVRCTVPGPMADGPTSSRGRKALYRRPDDASSLRVNRRQFLARAAATGALVALGGPAARAIGPLQATTVLRIRYKGNWSVNRGAAEALHEELRLRTSVAMADAPLTVDLTSPRMYDSLFAILAGDEAFTLNDDERGALARWLGLGGVLLFDNAGRTAPSDGFDKSARRELQKMFPQETLGRVSPDHVLYRTFYRLDYPAGRAIHKPYVEGLSIGKRFAAILDGNDLTGALARDEVGRFTNVPTPGGENQREMAIRFGVNLMLYASCLHYKDDQVHLDYLLHSRKWKIRPPQ
;
A
#
# COMPACT_ATOMS: atom_id res chain seq x y z
N MET A 1 -69.44 7.98 9.27
CA MET A 1 -68.22 8.56 9.87
C MET A 1 -67.24 8.80 8.72
N GLY A 2 -67.00 10.08 8.40
CA GLY A 2 -66.15 10.71 7.36
C GLY A 2 -65.61 9.83 6.24
N ASP A 3 -66.12 9.79 5.01
CA ASP A 3 -66.51 10.81 4.01
C ASP A 3 -65.34 11.32 3.12
N ARG A 4 -65.46 10.91 1.84
CA ARG A 4 -65.06 11.54 0.56
C ARG A 4 -63.60 11.67 0.08
N ALA A 5 -63.43 11.05 -1.10
CA ALA A 5 -62.43 11.25 -2.15
C ALA A 5 -62.36 12.69 -2.68
N SER A 6 -61.21 13.09 -3.28
CA SER A 6 -61.16 13.45 -4.70
C SER A 6 -59.73 13.71 -5.20
N SER A 7 -59.53 13.36 -6.47
CA SER A 7 -58.44 13.69 -7.37
C SER A 7 -58.24 15.21 -7.57
N ARG A 8 -56.99 15.64 -7.87
CA ARG A 8 -56.62 16.27 -9.17
C ARG A 8 -55.18 16.79 -9.16
N SER A 9 -54.56 16.61 -10.33
CA SER A 9 -53.30 17.21 -10.81
C SER A 9 -53.28 18.73 -10.73
N LEU A 10 -52.10 19.33 -10.55
CA LEU A 10 -51.77 20.65 -11.10
C LEU A 10 -50.24 20.84 -11.25
N THR A 11 -49.88 21.09 -12.50
CA THR A 11 -48.66 21.69 -13.06
C THR A 11 -48.21 23.01 -12.40
N ALA A 12 -46.95 23.37 -12.68
CA ALA A 12 -46.32 24.72 -12.71
C ALA A 12 -45.34 24.98 -11.55
N ARG A 13 -44.22 25.71 -11.69
CA ARG A 13 -43.51 26.37 -12.80
C ARG A 13 -42.13 26.77 -12.23
N ASN A 14 -41.13 26.83 -13.11
CA ASN A 14 -39.81 27.40 -12.84
C ASN A 14 -39.92 28.86 -12.36
N ALA A 15 -39.30 29.17 -11.21
CA ALA A 15 -39.10 30.55 -10.75
C ALA A 15 -37.60 30.84 -10.72
N TRP A 16 -37.15 31.58 -11.74
CA TRP A 16 -35.83 32.19 -11.80
C TRP A 16 -35.82 33.43 -10.90
N VAL A 17 -34.93 33.45 -9.90
CA VAL A 17 -34.70 34.64 -9.08
C VAL A 17 -33.68 35.53 -9.80
N ARG A 18 -34.14 36.67 -10.33
CA ARG A 18 -33.31 37.79 -10.80
C ARG A 18 -32.98 38.67 -9.60
N CYS A 19 -31.70 38.77 -9.24
CA CYS A 19 -31.22 39.84 -8.36
C CYS A 19 -31.06 41.14 -9.18
N THR A 20 -31.85 42.14 -8.83
CA THR A 20 -31.75 43.53 -9.30
C THR A 20 -30.68 44.27 -8.50
N VAL A 21 -29.78 44.98 -9.18
CA VAL A 21 -28.81 45.93 -8.58
C VAL A 21 -29.43 47.34 -8.60
N PRO A 22 -29.39 48.12 -7.51
CA PRO A 22 -29.90 49.49 -7.52
C PRO A 22 -28.86 50.46 -8.07
N GLY A 23 -29.30 51.35 -8.97
CA GLY A 23 -28.51 52.50 -9.43
C GLY A 23 -28.73 53.73 -8.55
N PRO A 24 -27.80 54.72 -8.54
CA PRO A 24 -28.06 56.02 -7.96
C PRO A 24 -28.23 57.15 -9.00
N MET A 25 -29.14 58.06 -8.65
CA MET A 25 -29.46 59.35 -9.28
C MET A 25 -28.37 60.42 -9.08
N ALA A 26 -28.36 61.37 -10.02
CA ALA A 26 -27.62 62.64 -10.11
C ALA A 26 -28.17 63.71 -9.11
N ASP A 27 -27.67 64.93 -8.85
CA ASP A 27 -26.67 65.86 -9.44
C ASP A 27 -26.34 67.02 -8.43
N GLY A 28 -25.05 67.43 -8.36
CA GLY A 28 -24.48 68.81 -8.18
C GLY A 28 -24.68 69.70 -6.92
N PRO A 29 -23.96 70.86 -6.76
CA PRO A 29 -22.56 71.17 -7.09
C PRO A 29 -21.78 72.06 -6.05
N THR A 30 -20.47 72.27 -6.29
CA THR A 30 -19.51 73.28 -5.71
C THR A 30 -19.00 73.06 -4.26
N SER A 31 -17.74 73.27 -3.85
CA SER A 31 -16.69 74.22 -4.25
C SER A 31 -15.25 73.73 -3.91
N SER A 32 -14.28 74.52 -4.40
CA SER A 32 -12.81 74.41 -4.51
C SER A 32 -11.93 73.95 -3.31
N ARG A 33 -10.84 73.21 -3.60
CA ARG A 33 -9.43 73.66 -3.50
C ARG A 33 -8.39 72.53 -3.76
N GLY A 34 -7.74 72.62 -4.93
CA GLY A 34 -6.33 72.35 -5.24
C GLY A 34 -5.58 71.11 -4.71
N ARG A 35 -5.14 70.24 -5.63
CA ARG A 35 -3.70 70.09 -6.01
C ARG A 35 -3.50 69.07 -7.16
N LYS A 36 -3.00 69.59 -8.28
CA LYS A 36 -2.20 69.01 -9.37
C LYS A 36 -2.22 67.47 -9.54
N ALA A 37 -3.04 66.98 -10.48
CA ALA A 37 -2.81 65.70 -11.15
C ALA A 37 -1.89 65.93 -12.36
N LEU A 38 -0.67 65.42 -12.30
CA LEU A 38 0.31 65.48 -13.37
C LEU A 38 -0.07 64.45 -14.46
N TYR A 39 -0.61 64.91 -15.57
CA TYR A 39 -0.79 64.11 -16.78
C TYR A 39 0.57 63.99 -17.48
N ARG A 40 1.16 62.78 -17.51
CA ARG A 40 2.40 62.51 -18.27
C ARG A 40 2.03 61.75 -19.54
N ARG A 41 2.28 62.39 -20.70
CA ARG A 41 2.19 61.79 -22.04
C ARG A 41 2.98 60.46 -22.10
N PRO A 42 2.46 59.41 -22.76
CA PRO A 42 3.22 58.20 -23.03
C PRO A 42 4.01 58.36 -24.34
N ASP A 43 4.99 59.28 -24.36
CA ASP A 43 5.99 59.35 -25.42
C ASP A 43 7.35 59.17 -24.75
N ASP A 44 7.78 57.91 -24.59
CA ASP A 44 9.19 57.49 -24.45
C ASP A 44 9.25 55.96 -24.27
N ALA A 45 8.89 55.21 -25.32
CA ALA A 45 9.28 53.81 -25.42
C ALA A 45 10.79 53.75 -25.76
N SER A 46 11.63 53.95 -24.73
CA SER A 46 13.06 53.72 -24.84
C SER A 46 13.29 52.24 -25.17
N SER A 47 13.67 51.96 -26.42
CA SER A 47 14.00 50.62 -26.87
C SER A 47 15.22 50.13 -26.09
N LEU A 48 15.01 49.27 -25.09
CA LEU A 48 16.09 48.48 -24.50
C LEU A 48 16.59 47.48 -25.55
N ARG A 49 17.46 47.94 -26.45
CA ARG A 49 18.18 47.07 -27.38
C ARG A 49 19.20 46.27 -26.58
N VAL A 50 18.80 45.09 -26.13
CA VAL A 50 19.74 44.15 -25.50
C VAL A 50 20.68 43.66 -26.60
N ASN A 51 21.97 44.00 -26.48
CA ASN A 51 22.96 43.59 -27.46
C ASN A 51 23.21 42.08 -27.34
N ARG A 52 23.47 41.36 -28.46
CA ARG A 52 23.58 39.87 -28.46
C ARG A 52 24.57 39.35 -27.43
N ARG A 53 25.67 40.09 -27.19
CA ARG A 53 26.66 39.77 -26.15
C ARG A 53 26.11 39.91 -24.73
N GLN A 54 25.27 40.90 -24.47
CA GLN A 54 24.64 41.10 -23.17
C GLN A 54 23.55 40.06 -22.91
N PHE A 55 22.82 39.64 -23.94
CA PHE A 55 21.88 38.53 -23.86
C PHE A 55 22.60 37.21 -23.55
N LEU A 56 23.68 36.90 -24.27
CA LEU A 56 24.47 35.69 -24.06
C LEU A 56 25.16 35.69 -22.68
N ALA A 57 25.71 36.82 -22.25
CA ALA A 57 26.33 36.94 -20.94
C ALA A 57 25.32 36.75 -19.79
N ARG A 58 24.12 37.32 -19.93
CA ARG A 58 23.04 37.13 -18.94
C ARG A 58 22.52 35.70 -18.95
N ALA A 59 22.30 35.10 -20.12
CA ALA A 59 21.87 33.71 -20.24
C ALA A 59 22.90 32.73 -19.65
N ALA A 60 24.20 32.97 -19.87
CA ALA A 60 25.28 32.19 -19.27
C ALA A 60 25.32 32.34 -17.74
N ALA A 61 25.14 33.56 -17.22
CA ALA A 61 25.10 33.80 -15.78
C ALA A 61 23.89 33.16 -15.10
N THR A 62 22.70 33.17 -15.75
CA THR A 62 21.51 32.47 -15.22
C THR A 62 21.66 30.95 -15.30
N GLY A 63 22.25 30.42 -16.39
CA GLY A 63 22.55 28.99 -16.51
C GLY A 63 23.56 28.49 -15.47
N ALA A 64 24.58 29.29 -15.16
CA ALA A 64 25.57 28.97 -14.14
C ALA A 64 24.97 28.98 -12.72
N LEU A 65 24.03 29.88 -12.41
CA LEU A 65 23.35 29.90 -11.11
C LEU A 65 22.39 28.72 -10.93
N VAL A 66 21.71 28.26 -11.99
CA VAL A 66 20.86 27.06 -11.93
C VAL A 66 21.70 25.80 -11.75
N ALA A 67 22.88 25.73 -12.37
CA ALA A 67 23.78 24.58 -12.25
C ALA A 67 24.46 24.45 -10.87
N LEU A 68 24.59 25.55 -10.11
CA LEU A 68 25.32 25.59 -8.85
C LEU A 68 24.44 25.68 -7.60
N GLY A 69 23.12 25.91 -7.74
CA GLY A 69 22.26 26.25 -6.60
C GLY A 69 20.85 25.67 -6.62
N GLY A 70 20.49 24.81 -7.58
CA GLY A 70 19.25 24.05 -7.44
C GLY A 70 19.32 23.20 -6.17
N PRO A 71 18.27 23.14 -5.30
CA PRO A 71 18.25 22.13 -4.26
C PRO A 71 18.51 20.82 -4.97
N ALA A 72 19.52 20.06 -4.52
CA ALA A 72 19.76 18.73 -5.04
C ALA A 72 18.39 18.07 -5.07
N ALA A 73 17.84 17.88 -6.28
CA ALA A 73 16.64 17.12 -6.43
C ALA A 73 17.07 15.80 -5.81
N ARG A 74 16.57 15.52 -4.61
CA ARG A 74 16.65 14.18 -4.06
C ARG A 74 15.78 13.40 -5.02
N ALA A 75 16.42 12.98 -6.11
CA ALA A 75 15.95 11.88 -6.92
C ALA A 75 15.43 10.90 -5.90
N ILE A 76 14.17 10.50 -6.08
CA ILE A 76 13.57 9.43 -5.29
C ILE A 76 14.66 8.36 -5.24
N GLY A 77 15.30 8.21 -4.08
CA GLY A 77 16.46 7.34 -3.90
C GLY A 77 16.10 5.94 -4.37
N PRO A 78 17.08 5.05 -4.63
CA PRO A 78 16.91 3.79 -5.37
C PRO A 78 15.47 3.26 -5.25
N LEU A 79 14.71 3.47 -6.33
CA LEU A 79 13.27 3.33 -6.35
C LEU A 79 12.87 1.94 -5.82
N GLN A 80 12.15 1.95 -4.69
CA GLN A 80 11.06 1.02 -4.37
C GLN A 80 11.38 -0.49 -4.40
N ALA A 81 12.61 -0.89 -4.07
CA ALA A 81 12.93 -2.30 -3.91
C ALA A 81 12.32 -2.81 -2.59
N THR A 82 11.30 -3.66 -2.68
CA THR A 82 10.66 -4.25 -1.49
C THR A 82 11.55 -5.35 -0.89
N THR A 83 11.26 -5.81 0.32
CA THR A 83 12.06 -6.83 0.99
C THR A 83 11.19 -7.74 1.85
N VAL A 84 11.67 -8.93 2.16
CA VAL A 84 11.05 -9.80 3.16
C VAL A 84 11.45 -9.27 4.54
N LEU A 85 10.47 -8.77 5.29
CA LEU A 85 10.70 -8.35 6.67
C LEU A 85 10.56 -9.54 7.62
N ARG A 86 11.56 -9.73 8.47
CA ARG A 86 11.52 -10.64 9.61
C ARG A 86 11.38 -9.84 10.88
N ILE A 87 10.32 -10.09 11.64
CA ILE A 87 10.05 -9.35 12.86
C ILE A 87 10.86 -9.94 14.03
N ARG A 88 11.62 -9.07 14.69
CA ARG A 88 12.21 -9.33 16.00
C ARG A 88 11.22 -8.93 17.09
N TYR A 89 11.04 -9.83 18.07
CA TYR A 89 10.21 -9.60 19.25
C TYR A 89 10.81 -10.33 20.46
N LYS A 90 10.27 -10.08 21.65
CA LYS A 90 10.67 -10.78 22.87
C LYS A 90 10.18 -12.24 22.87
N GLY A 91 11.08 -13.16 22.54
CA GLY A 91 10.85 -14.60 22.46
C GLY A 91 11.76 -15.23 21.40
N ASN A 92 11.49 -16.47 21.00
CA ASN A 92 12.24 -17.16 19.95
C ASN A 92 11.86 -16.73 18.52
N TRP A 93 12.07 -15.45 18.20
CA TRP A 93 11.94 -14.91 16.84
C TRP A 93 12.96 -15.51 15.85
N SER A 94 14.05 -16.07 16.39
CA SER A 94 15.19 -16.57 15.64
C SER A 94 14.99 -17.99 15.06
N VAL A 95 13.82 -18.60 15.31
CA VAL A 95 13.42 -19.91 14.75
C VAL A 95 13.56 -19.92 13.22
N ASN A 96 13.89 -21.08 12.64
CA ASN A 96 14.01 -21.27 11.20
C ASN A 96 14.93 -20.23 10.52
N ARG A 97 16.18 -20.12 11.01
CA ARG A 97 17.22 -19.28 10.39
C ARG A 97 17.37 -19.60 8.89
N GLY A 98 17.71 -18.59 8.10
CA GLY A 98 17.86 -18.73 6.64
C GLY A 98 16.54 -18.73 5.85
N ALA A 99 15.37 -18.80 6.51
CA ALA A 99 14.09 -18.87 5.80
C ALA A 99 13.72 -17.58 5.07
N ALA A 100 13.99 -16.41 5.68
CA ALA A 100 13.72 -15.13 5.06
C ALA A 100 14.66 -14.90 3.86
N GLU A 101 15.92 -15.31 3.99
CA GLU A 101 16.94 -15.28 2.94
C GLU A 101 16.53 -16.18 1.77
N ALA A 102 16.11 -17.42 2.05
CA ALA A 102 15.62 -18.34 1.04
C ALA A 102 14.41 -17.78 0.30
N LEU A 103 13.38 -17.28 1.03
CA LEU A 103 12.21 -16.70 0.39
C LEU A 103 12.56 -15.49 -0.47
N HIS A 104 13.45 -14.63 0.02
CA HIS A 104 13.91 -13.43 -0.68
C HIS A 104 14.65 -13.78 -1.98
N GLU A 105 15.49 -14.80 -1.96
CA GLU A 105 16.16 -15.33 -3.15
C GLU A 105 15.16 -15.92 -4.15
N GLU A 106 14.24 -16.78 -3.70
CA GLU A 106 13.22 -17.39 -4.56
C GLU A 106 12.31 -16.32 -5.20
N LEU A 107 12.00 -15.24 -4.49
CA LEU A 107 11.28 -14.09 -5.04
C LEU A 107 12.07 -13.40 -6.16
N ARG A 108 13.38 -13.19 -5.98
CA ARG A 108 14.26 -12.60 -7.01
C ARG A 108 14.42 -13.51 -8.22
N LEU A 109 14.47 -14.82 -8.02
CA LEU A 109 14.64 -15.80 -9.09
C LEU A 109 13.36 -16.01 -9.90
N ARG A 110 12.20 -16.00 -9.24
CA ARG A 110 10.92 -16.42 -9.85
C ARG A 110 10.05 -15.27 -10.32
N THR A 111 10.31 -14.06 -9.86
CA THR A 111 9.44 -12.90 -10.13
C THR A 111 10.26 -11.70 -10.61
N SER A 112 9.59 -10.78 -11.29
CA SER A 112 10.18 -9.49 -11.70
C SER A 112 10.02 -8.39 -10.65
N VAL A 113 9.70 -8.76 -9.40
CA VAL A 113 9.59 -7.79 -8.31
C VAL A 113 10.97 -7.21 -8.03
N ALA A 114 11.06 -5.88 -7.97
CA ALA A 114 12.27 -5.21 -7.50
C ALA A 114 12.45 -5.52 -6.02
N MET A 115 13.40 -6.39 -5.70
CA MET A 115 13.74 -6.75 -4.32
C MET A 115 15.03 -6.07 -3.88
N ALA A 116 15.13 -5.71 -2.61
CA ALA A 116 16.38 -5.26 -2.00
C ALA A 116 17.47 -6.36 -2.11
N ASP A 117 18.71 -6.06 -1.75
CA ASP A 117 19.81 -7.03 -1.87
C ASP A 117 19.69 -8.18 -0.85
N ALA A 118 19.06 -7.93 0.29
CA ALA A 118 18.87 -8.92 1.35
C ALA A 118 17.52 -8.71 2.06
N PRO A 119 16.97 -9.76 2.72
CA PRO A 119 15.88 -9.60 3.66
C PRO A 119 16.30 -8.70 4.83
N LEU A 120 15.33 -8.16 5.55
CA LEU A 120 15.59 -7.28 6.67
C LEU A 120 14.96 -7.79 7.96
N THR A 121 15.78 -7.90 9.01
CA THR A 121 15.26 -8.10 10.36
C THR A 121 14.96 -6.75 11.01
N VAL A 122 13.73 -6.57 11.48
CA VAL A 122 13.22 -5.31 12.03
C VAL A 122 12.54 -5.51 13.37
N ASP A 123 12.69 -4.53 14.26
CA ASP A 123 11.84 -4.43 15.46
C ASP A 123 10.49 -3.79 15.08
N LEU A 124 9.41 -4.17 15.77
CA LEU A 124 8.04 -3.73 15.44
C LEU A 124 7.84 -2.21 15.46
N THR A 125 8.60 -1.49 16.29
CA THR A 125 8.51 -0.03 16.42
C THR A 125 9.44 0.71 15.45
N SER A 126 10.25 -0.01 14.68
CA SER A 126 11.21 0.57 13.75
C SER A 126 10.50 1.24 12.56
N PRO A 127 10.92 2.45 12.14
CA PRO A 127 10.45 3.06 10.90
C PRO A 127 10.70 2.18 9.66
N ARG A 128 11.65 1.24 9.74
CA ARG A 128 11.95 0.31 8.65
C ARG A 128 10.87 -0.75 8.41
N MET A 129 9.89 -0.88 9.31
CA MET A 129 8.69 -1.68 9.04
C MET A 129 7.97 -1.21 7.77
N TYR A 130 8.08 0.08 7.42
CA TYR A 130 7.46 0.64 6.22
C TYR A 130 8.27 0.42 4.94
N ASP A 131 9.44 -0.23 5.01
CA ASP A 131 10.25 -0.60 3.84
C ASP A 131 9.56 -1.71 2.99
N SER A 132 8.57 -2.41 3.56
CA SER A 132 7.78 -3.45 2.87
C SER A 132 6.36 -3.54 3.40
N LEU A 133 5.46 -4.10 2.58
CA LEU A 133 4.09 -4.43 2.95
C LEU A 133 3.94 -5.86 3.44
N PHE A 134 5.00 -6.67 3.40
CA PHE A 134 4.98 -8.05 3.87
C PHE A 134 5.99 -8.27 4.98
N ALA A 135 5.53 -8.88 6.07
CA ALA A 135 6.38 -9.25 7.19
C ALA A 135 6.04 -10.64 7.71
N ILE A 136 7.04 -11.29 8.29
CA ILE A 136 6.93 -12.61 8.92
C ILE A 136 7.29 -12.47 10.40
N LEU A 137 6.39 -12.94 11.25
CA LEU A 137 6.63 -13.18 12.67
C LEU A 137 6.52 -14.68 12.89
N ALA A 138 7.66 -15.35 13.00
CA ALA A 138 7.74 -16.78 13.25
C ALA A 138 8.12 -17.05 14.72
N GLY A 139 7.56 -18.11 15.30
CA GLY A 139 7.87 -18.52 16.66
C GLY A 139 7.33 -19.91 17.02
N ASP A 140 7.89 -20.52 18.06
CA ASP A 140 7.55 -21.85 18.54
C ASP A 140 7.05 -21.85 20.00
N GLU A 141 6.93 -20.68 20.63
CA GLU A 141 6.51 -20.50 22.02
C GLU A 141 5.53 -19.33 22.21
N ALA A 142 4.93 -19.24 23.40
CA ALA A 142 4.07 -18.12 23.74
C ALA A 142 4.87 -16.81 23.81
N PHE A 143 4.33 -15.76 23.20
CA PHE A 143 4.90 -14.41 23.22
C PHE A 143 3.88 -13.37 23.67
N THR A 144 4.32 -12.16 23.99
CA THR A 144 3.45 -11.01 24.28
C THR A 144 4.08 -9.75 23.69
N LEU A 145 3.25 -8.90 23.08
CA LEU A 145 3.67 -7.58 22.61
C LEU A 145 3.38 -6.54 23.68
N ASN A 146 4.30 -5.59 23.86
CA ASN A 146 4.03 -4.41 24.65
C ASN A 146 3.08 -3.45 23.90
N ASP A 147 2.63 -2.39 24.58
CA ASP A 147 1.61 -1.50 24.02
C ASP A 147 2.12 -0.67 22.82
N ASP A 148 3.41 -0.30 22.83
CA ASP A 148 4.04 0.43 21.71
C ASP A 148 4.19 -0.47 20.48
N GLU A 149 4.66 -1.70 20.66
CA GLU A 149 4.77 -2.74 19.62
C GLU A 149 3.40 -3.05 19.03
N ARG A 150 2.39 -3.24 19.89
CA ARG A 150 1.01 -3.51 19.46
C ARG A 150 0.44 -2.34 18.67
N GLY A 151 0.63 -1.11 19.15
CA GLY A 151 0.19 0.10 18.47
C GLY A 151 0.88 0.31 17.13
N ALA A 152 2.20 0.05 17.06
CA ALA A 152 2.97 0.15 15.82
C ALA A 152 2.53 -0.90 14.79
N LEU A 153 2.36 -2.15 15.22
CA LEU A 153 1.90 -3.22 14.35
C LEU A 153 0.47 -2.97 13.84
N ALA A 154 -0.45 -2.55 14.71
CA ALA A 154 -1.82 -2.21 14.32
C ALA A 154 -1.85 -1.08 13.28
N ARG A 155 -1.02 -0.04 13.43
CA ARG A 155 -0.89 1.04 12.44
C ARG A 155 -0.36 0.53 11.11
N TRP A 156 0.72 -0.25 11.11
CA TRP A 156 1.31 -0.80 9.89
C TRP A 156 0.31 -1.72 9.15
N LEU A 157 -0.38 -2.59 9.90
CA LEU A 157 -1.46 -3.42 9.36
C LEU A 157 -2.60 -2.57 8.80
N GLY A 158 -3.01 -1.50 9.47
CA GLY A 158 -4.03 -0.58 8.96
C GLY A 158 -3.62 0.14 7.67
N LEU A 159 -2.33 0.47 7.51
CA LEU A 159 -1.79 1.21 6.37
C LEU A 159 -1.55 0.37 5.10
N GLY A 160 -1.80 -0.93 5.13
CA GLY A 160 -1.62 -1.81 3.97
C GLY A 160 -0.75 -3.04 4.23
N GLY A 161 -0.09 -3.10 5.39
CA GLY A 161 0.75 -4.24 5.75
C GLY A 161 -0.02 -5.56 5.83
N VAL A 162 0.67 -6.64 5.46
CA VAL A 162 0.21 -8.03 5.57
C VAL A 162 1.23 -8.81 6.40
N LEU A 163 0.80 -9.28 7.57
CA LEU A 163 1.63 -10.05 8.49
C LEU A 163 1.33 -11.55 8.36
N LEU A 164 2.37 -12.36 8.14
CA LEU A 164 2.33 -13.79 8.38
C LEU A 164 2.79 -14.09 9.82
N PHE A 165 1.88 -14.64 10.63
CA PHE A 165 2.23 -15.37 11.83
C PHE A 165 2.52 -16.82 11.46
N ASP A 166 3.78 -17.22 11.53
CA ASP A 166 4.20 -18.58 11.18
C ASP A 166 4.47 -19.40 12.44
N ASN A 167 3.62 -20.40 12.69
CA ASN A 167 3.75 -21.25 13.87
C ASN A 167 4.79 -22.36 13.61
N ALA A 168 5.99 -22.16 14.13
CA ALA A 168 7.15 -23.02 13.91
C ALA A 168 7.30 -24.14 14.96
N GLY A 169 6.19 -24.66 15.48
CA GLY A 169 6.22 -25.74 16.47
C GLY A 169 6.92 -27.01 15.95
N ARG A 170 7.84 -27.59 16.73
CA ARG A 170 8.74 -28.67 16.27
C ARG A 170 8.02 -29.93 15.77
N THR A 171 7.18 -30.52 16.61
CA THR A 171 6.46 -31.78 16.32
C THR A 171 5.04 -31.53 15.83
N ALA A 172 4.40 -30.52 16.40
CA ALA A 172 3.05 -30.07 16.11
C ALA A 172 3.00 -28.55 16.29
N PRO A 173 1.96 -27.86 15.79
CA PRO A 173 1.83 -26.42 15.96
C PRO A 173 1.87 -26.05 17.45
N SER A 174 2.64 -25.03 17.81
CA SER A 174 2.74 -24.54 19.17
C SER A 174 1.44 -23.89 19.61
N ASP A 175 0.77 -24.50 20.59
CA ASP A 175 -0.44 -23.94 21.21
C ASP A 175 -0.17 -22.59 21.89
N GLY A 176 1.02 -22.43 22.48
CA GLY A 176 1.46 -21.18 23.08
C GLY A 176 1.55 -20.05 22.06
N PHE A 177 2.20 -20.30 20.92
CA PHE A 177 2.32 -19.31 19.84
C PHE A 177 0.96 -18.98 19.21
N ASP A 178 0.14 -20.00 18.90
CA ASP A 178 -1.20 -19.84 18.30
C ASP A 178 -2.11 -18.99 19.20
N LYS A 179 -2.17 -19.30 20.50
CA LYS A 179 -2.93 -18.51 21.50
C LYS A 179 -2.43 -17.08 21.62
N SER A 180 -1.11 -16.87 21.58
CA SER A 180 -0.54 -15.53 21.64
C SER A 180 -0.86 -14.70 20.40
N ALA A 181 -0.73 -15.27 19.19
CA ALA A 181 -1.07 -14.58 17.95
C ALA A 181 -2.55 -14.15 17.95
N ARG A 182 -3.47 -15.07 18.29
CA ARG A 182 -4.90 -14.75 18.40
C ARG A 182 -5.19 -13.67 19.42
N ARG A 183 -4.57 -13.76 20.61
CA ARG A 183 -4.75 -12.77 21.68
C ARG A 183 -4.28 -11.38 21.25
N GLU A 184 -3.10 -11.26 20.64
CA GLU A 184 -2.60 -9.96 20.20
C GLU A 184 -3.41 -9.39 19.03
N LEU A 185 -3.88 -10.23 18.10
CA LEU A 185 -4.82 -9.82 17.05
C LEU A 185 -6.14 -9.30 17.63
N GLN A 186 -6.73 -10.01 18.59
CA GLN A 186 -7.97 -9.59 19.25
C GLN A 186 -7.81 -8.27 20.01
N LYS A 187 -6.64 -8.02 20.61
CA LYS A 187 -6.33 -6.74 21.28
C LYS A 187 -6.16 -5.59 20.28
N MET A 188 -5.59 -5.85 19.10
CA MET A 188 -5.40 -4.83 18.05
C MET A 188 -6.70 -4.51 17.31
N PHE A 189 -7.50 -5.53 16.99
CA PHE A 189 -8.70 -5.42 16.17
C PHE A 189 -9.88 -6.14 16.84
N PRO A 190 -10.47 -5.57 17.90
CA PRO A 190 -11.48 -6.26 18.70
C PRO A 190 -12.79 -6.55 17.95
N GLN A 191 -13.06 -5.85 16.85
CA GLN A 191 -14.25 -6.02 16.00
C GLN A 191 -14.03 -7.06 14.88
N GLU A 192 -12.78 -7.41 14.60
CA GLU A 192 -12.44 -8.34 13.54
C GLU A 192 -12.24 -9.74 14.09
N THR A 193 -12.51 -10.75 13.28
CA THR A 193 -12.37 -12.15 13.70
C THR A 193 -11.39 -12.88 12.82
N LEU A 194 -10.60 -13.77 13.45
CA LEU A 194 -9.71 -14.67 12.73
C LEU A 194 -10.52 -15.86 12.22
N GLY A 195 -10.62 -16.01 10.90
CA GLY A 195 -11.44 -17.03 10.25
C GLY A 195 -10.64 -17.85 9.22
N ARG A 196 -11.17 -19.00 8.81
CA ARG A 196 -10.51 -19.81 7.77
C ARG A 196 -10.51 -19.08 6.43
N VAL A 197 -9.36 -19.04 5.76
CA VAL A 197 -9.27 -18.52 4.39
C VAL A 197 -9.82 -19.57 3.43
N SER A 198 -10.78 -19.17 2.60
CA SER A 198 -11.36 -20.05 1.57
C SER A 198 -10.27 -20.56 0.61
N PRO A 199 -10.30 -21.84 0.19
CA PRO A 199 -9.37 -22.36 -0.81
C PRO A 199 -9.44 -21.62 -2.16
N ASP A 200 -10.60 -21.02 -2.49
CA ASP A 200 -10.78 -20.24 -3.72
C ASP A 200 -10.25 -18.80 -3.64
N HIS A 201 -9.78 -18.38 -2.45
CA HIS A 201 -9.33 -17.02 -2.21
C HIS A 201 -8.12 -16.65 -3.09
N VAL A 202 -8.03 -15.38 -3.49
CA VAL A 202 -6.99 -14.87 -4.39
C VAL A 202 -5.57 -15.18 -3.91
N LEU A 203 -5.37 -15.26 -2.60
CA LEU A 203 -4.10 -15.63 -1.94
C LEU A 203 -3.49 -16.93 -2.49
N TYR A 204 -4.30 -17.93 -2.84
CA TYR A 204 -3.80 -19.21 -3.38
C TYR A 204 -3.58 -19.20 -4.90
N ARG A 205 -3.85 -18.06 -5.57
CA ARG A 205 -3.81 -17.90 -7.03
C ARG A 205 -3.24 -16.54 -7.47
N THR A 206 -2.49 -15.87 -6.58
CA THR A 206 -1.87 -14.58 -6.87
C THR A 206 -0.83 -14.73 -8.00
N PHE A 207 0.06 -15.71 -7.89
CA PHE A 207 1.09 -15.99 -8.90
C PHE A 207 1.07 -17.46 -9.31
N TYR A 208 1.28 -18.35 -8.34
CA TYR A 208 1.05 -19.78 -8.49
C TYR A 208 -0.38 -20.13 -8.12
N ARG A 209 -0.93 -21.17 -8.73
CA ARG A 209 -2.16 -21.81 -8.29
C ARG A 209 -1.81 -22.95 -7.34
N LEU A 210 -2.35 -22.89 -6.12
CA LEU A 210 -2.14 -23.85 -5.06
C LEU A 210 -3.49 -24.32 -4.52
N ASP A 211 -3.58 -25.59 -4.14
CA ASP A 211 -4.80 -26.16 -3.59
C ASP A 211 -4.81 -26.11 -2.04
N TYR A 212 -3.65 -25.91 -1.41
CA TYR A 212 -3.49 -25.86 0.03
C TYR A 212 -2.24 -25.03 0.43
N PRO A 213 -2.18 -24.52 1.68
CA PRO A 213 -1.00 -23.84 2.20
C PRO A 213 0.07 -24.85 2.62
N ALA A 214 1.11 -25.01 1.81
CA ALA A 214 2.21 -25.92 2.13
C ALA A 214 3.22 -25.26 3.09
N GLY A 215 3.77 -26.07 4.01
CA GLY A 215 4.88 -25.70 4.90
C GLY A 215 5.75 -26.92 5.21
N ARG A 216 6.50 -26.92 6.31
CA ARG A 216 7.32 -28.08 6.72
C ARG A 216 6.46 -29.30 7.03
N ALA A 217 5.28 -29.10 7.59
CA ALA A 217 4.29 -30.13 7.84
C ALA A 217 2.92 -29.69 7.30
N ILE A 218 1.98 -30.62 7.15
CA ILE A 218 0.60 -30.29 6.76
C ILE A 218 -0.31 -30.67 7.93
N HIS A 219 -0.43 -29.76 8.90
CA HIS A 219 -1.27 -29.94 10.08
C HIS A 219 -2.70 -29.44 9.84
N LYS A 220 -2.85 -28.34 9.11
CA LYS A 220 -4.14 -27.75 8.73
C LYS A 220 -4.20 -27.59 7.21
N PRO A 221 -5.29 -27.96 6.51
CA PRO A 221 -5.41 -27.75 5.07
C PRO A 221 -5.77 -26.30 4.69
N TYR A 222 -5.70 -25.38 5.65
CA TYR A 222 -6.07 -23.97 5.50
C TYR A 222 -5.17 -23.10 6.39
N VAL A 223 -5.02 -21.83 6.01
CA VAL A 223 -4.57 -20.78 6.92
C VAL A 223 -5.77 -20.03 7.47
N GLU A 224 -5.57 -19.34 8.59
CA GLU A 224 -6.57 -18.47 9.17
C GLU A 224 -6.19 -17.01 8.87
N GLY A 225 -7.15 -16.17 8.51
CA GLY A 225 -6.93 -14.79 8.11
C GLY A 225 -7.83 -13.84 8.90
N LEU A 226 -7.27 -12.68 9.28
CA LEU A 226 -8.01 -11.55 9.84
C LEU A 226 -8.09 -10.48 8.78
N SER A 227 -9.32 -10.09 8.45
CA SER A 227 -9.58 -9.11 7.41
C SER A 227 -9.60 -7.69 7.97
N ILE A 228 -9.08 -6.74 7.21
CA ILE A 228 -9.31 -5.31 7.41
C ILE A 228 -9.88 -4.77 6.10
N GLY A 229 -11.17 -4.45 6.11
CA GLY A 229 -11.90 -4.13 4.88
C GLY A 229 -12.00 -5.35 3.95
N LYS A 230 -11.49 -5.24 2.72
CA LYS A 230 -11.59 -6.30 1.70
C LYS A 230 -10.37 -7.22 1.60
N ARG A 231 -9.34 -7.02 2.43
CA ARG A 231 -8.09 -7.80 2.38
C ARG A 231 -7.80 -8.47 3.71
N PHE A 232 -7.07 -9.59 3.68
CA PHE A 232 -6.43 -10.16 4.86
C PHE A 232 -5.20 -9.34 5.22
N ALA A 233 -5.22 -8.75 6.41
CA ALA A 233 -4.10 -8.00 6.96
C ALA A 233 -3.19 -8.91 7.81
N ALA A 234 -3.74 -9.93 8.45
CA ALA A 234 -2.94 -10.92 9.17
C ALA A 234 -3.34 -12.33 8.75
N ILE A 235 -2.35 -13.21 8.63
CA ILE A 235 -2.50 -14.61 8.24
C ILE A 235 -1.77 -15.44 9.28
N LEU A 236 -2.47 -16.39 9.90
CA LEU A 236 -1.91 -17.36 10.83
C LEU A 236 -1.75 -18.69 10.10
N ASP A 237 -0.50 -19.11 9.91
CA ASP A 237 -0.14 -20.41 9.38
C ASP A 237 0.24 -21.38 10.50
N GLY A 238 -0.31 -22.60 10.41
CA GLY A 238 -0.03 -23.70 11.32
C GLY A 238 0.88 -24.77 10.72
N ASN A 239 1.34 -24.59 9.47
CA ASN A 239 2.08 -25.60 8.71
C ASN A 239 3.60 -25.37 8.70
N ASP A 240 4.07 -24.31 9.37
CA ASP A 240 5.49 -23.95 9.49
C ASP A 240 6.14 -23.71 8.12
N LEU A 241 5.66 -22.66 7.44
CA LEU A 241 6.17 -22.22 6.14
C LEU A 241 7.67 -21.90 6.21
N THR A 242 8.11 -21.16 7.23
CA THR A 242 9.52 -20.81 7.39
C THR A 242 10.36 -22.05 7.67
N GLY A 243 9.82 -23.07 8.33
CA GLY A 243 10.50 -24.34 8.55
C GLY A 243 10.84 -25.07 7.25
N ALA A 244 9.99 -24.99 6.23
CA ALA A 244 10.29 -25.55 4.91
C ALA A 244 11.37 -24.74 4.15
N LEU A 245 11.54 -23.47 4.49
CA LEU A 245 12.48 -22.56 3.83
C LEU A 245 13.80 -22.41 4.61
N ALA A 246 13.87 -22.91 5.85
CA ALA A 246 15.01 -22.76 6.73
C ALA A 246 16.30 -23.32 6.11
N ARG A 247 17.38 -22.55 6.22
CA ARG A 247 18.71 -22.88 5.68
C ARG A 247 19.81 -22.67 6.72
N ASP A 248 20.85 -23.48 6.63
CA ASP A 248 22.08 -23.30 7.41
C ASP A 248 22.96 -22.19 6.81
N GLU A 249 24.08 -21.89 7.46
CA GLU A 249 25.05 -20.86 7.01
C GLU A 249 25.70 -21.20 5.66
N VAL A 250 25.66 -22.47 5.25
CA VAL A 250 26.20 -22.97 3.98
C VAL A 250 25.12 -22.97 2.88
N GLY A 251 23.88 -22.58 3.21
CA GLY A 251 22.75 -22.50 2.28
C GLY A 251 21.99 -23.81 2.08
N ARG A 252 22.27 -24.86 2.86
CA ARG A 252 21.54 -26.13 2.79
C ARG A 252 20.25 -26.05 3.59
N PHE A 253 19.18 -26.66 3.07
CA PHE A 253 17.94 -26.77 3.81
C PHE A 253 18.13 -27.61 5.08
N THR A 254 17.69 -27.09 6.23
CA THR A 254 17.88 -27.74 7.54
C THR A 254 16.80 -28.75 7.85
N ASN A 255 15.60 -28.57 7.29
CA ASN A 255 14.45 -29.42 7.53
C ASN A 255 14.00 -30.08 6.22
N VAL A 256 13.50 -31.32 6.31
CA VAL A 256 12.85 -32.00 5.19
C VAL A 256 11.33 -31.95 5.41
N PRO A 257 10.57 -31.29 4.52
CA PRO A 257 9.12 -31.26 4.64
C PRO A 257 8.51 -32.66 4.58
N THR A 258 7.54 -32.92 5.44
CA THR A 258 6.87 -34.22 5.56
C THR A 258 5.36 -34.00 5.43
N PRO A 259 4.62 -34.88 4.72
CA PRO A 259 5.05 -36.12 4.07
C PRO A 259 5.65 -35.98 2.66
N GLY A 260 5.56 -34.82 2.02
CA GLY A 260 5.81 -34.66 0.57
C GLY A 260 7.25 -34.33 0.15
N GLY A 261 8.20 -34.25 1.07
CA GLY A 261 9.62 -34.00 0.76
C GLY A 261 9.85 -32.70 -0.02
N GLU A 262 10.72 -32.77 -1.02
CA GLU A 262 11.09 -31.61 -1.85
C GLU A 262 9.93 -31.07 -2.69
N ASN A 263 8.98 -31.91 -3.11
CA ASN A 263 7.78 -31.43 -3.81
C ASN A 263 6.92 -30.54 -2.88
N GLN A 264 6.80 -30.92 -1.60
CA GLN A 264 6.13 -30.09 -0.61
C GLN A 264 6.92 -28.81 -0.31
N ARG A 265 8.26 -28.86 -0.33
CA ARG A 265 9.10 -27.65 -0.23
C ARG A 265 8.82 -26.68 -1.38
N GLU A 266 8.77 -27.19 -2.61
CA GLU A 266 8.44 -26.39 -3.78
C GLU A 266 7.05 -25.75 -3.64
N MET A 267 6.05 -26.47 -3.12
CA MET A 267 4.74 -25.89 -2.83
C MET A 267 4.82 -24.80 -1.74
N ALA A 268 5.66 -24.98 -0.71
CA ALA A 268 5.87 -23.99 0.35
C ALA A 268 6.54 -22.73 -0.20
N ILE A 269 7.55 -22.86 -1.07
CA ILE A 269 8.18 -21.74 -1.78
C ILE A 269 7.12 -20.97 -2.59
N ARG A 270 6.29 -21.68 -3.37
CA ARG A 270 5.20 -21.07 -4.15
C ARG A 270 4.20 -20.35 -3.26
N PHE A 271 3.89 -20.91 -2.09
CA PHE A 271 2.99 -20.29 -1.12
C PHE A 271 3.58 -19.00 -0.56
N GLY A 272 4.86 -19.00 -0.17
CA GLY A 272 5.58 -17.78 0.26
C GLY A 272 5.62 -16.69 -0.83
N VAL A 273 5.87 -17.07 -2.08
CA VAL A 273 5.84 -16.13 -3.22
C VAL A 273 4.44 -15.53 -3.40
N ASN A 274 3.40 -16.35 -3.30
CA ASN A 274 2.01 -15.90 -3.38
C ASN A 274 1.67 -14.89 -2.27
N LEU A 275 2.11 -15.14 -1.03
CA LEU A 275 1.87 -14.24 0.10
C LEU A 275 2.52 -12.86 -0.10
N MET A 276 3.79 -12.84 -0.53
CA MET A 276 4.50 -11.59 -0.81
C MET A 276 3.83 -10.79 -1.93
N LEU A 277 3.46 -11.46 -3.02
CA LEU A 277 2.79 -10.80 -4.13
C LEU A 277 1.36 -10.38 -3.78
N TYR A 278 0.67 -11.13 -2.92
CA TYR A 278 -0.63 -10.75 -2.40
C TYR A 278 -0.54 -9.43 -1.61
N ALA A 279 0.48 -9.31 -0.76
CA ALA A 279 0.76 -8.10 0.01
C ALA A 279 1.17 -6.91 -0.88
N SER A 280 1.96 -7.16 -1.92
CA SER A 280 2.53 -6.10 -2.78
C SER A 280 1.54 -5.61 -3.86
N CYS A 281 0.63 -6.47 -4.31
CA CYS A 281 -0.25 -6.20 -5.44
C CYS A 281 -1.73 -6.23 -5.04
N LEU A 282 -2.05 -5.76 -3.83
CA LEU A 282 -3.40 -5.78 -3.27
C LEU A 282 -4.45 -5.35 -4.32
N HIS A 283 -5.30 -6.31 -4.70
CA HIS A 283 -6.50 -6.21 -5.53
C HIS A 283 -6.42 -5.99 -7.05
N TYR A 284 -5.27 -6.14 -7.72
CA TYR A 284 -5.31 -6.02 -9.20
C TYR A 284 -6.16 -7.11 -9.91
N LYS A 285 -6.38 -8.27 -9.27
CA LYS A 285 -7.18 -9.37 -9.85
C LYS A 285 -8.66 -9.35 -9.47
N ASP A 286 -9.03 -8.80 -8.30
CA ASP A 286 -10.45 -8.69 -7.90
C ASP A 286 -11.18 -7.59 -8.69
N ASP A 287 -10.43 -6.63 -9.24
CA ASP A 287 -10.96 -5.55 -10.08
C ASP A 287 -11.40 -6.00 -11.49
N GLN A 288 -11.13 -7.25 -11.89
CA GLN A 288 -11.60 -7.75 -13.19
C GLN A 288 -13.13 -7.80 -13.31
N VAL A 289 -13.86 -7.87 -12.20
CA VAL A 289 -15.33 -7.83 -12.21
C VAL A 289 -15.87 -6.43 -12.56
N HIS A 290 -15.07 -5.37 -12.35
CA HIS A 290 -15.43 -3.99 -12.78
C HIS A 290 -14.88 -3.61 -14.16
N LEU A 291 -14.02 -4.45 -14.76
CA LEU A 291 -13.56 -4.25 -16.14
C LEU A 291 -14.73 -4.33 -17.12
N ASP A 292 -15.68 -5.26 -16.93
CA ASP A 292 -16.89 -5.31 -17.75
C ASP A 292 -17.70 -4.01 -17.65
N TYR A 293 -17.88 -3.46 -16.43
CA TYR A 293 -18.55 -2.17 -16.25
C TYR A 293 -17.79 -1.01 -16.93
N LEU A 294 -16.46 -0.97 -16.84
CA LEU A 294 -15.61 0.06 -17.45
C LEU A 294 -15.51 -0.06 -18.99
N LEU A 295 -15.52 -1.28 -19.53
CA LEU A 295 -15.50 -1.55 -20.97
C LEU A 295 -16.84 -1.20 -21.62
N HIS A 296 -17.96 -1.46 -20.95
CA HIS A 296 -19.29 -1.13 -21.47
C HIS A 296 -19.67 0.36 -21.29
N SER A 297 -19.03 1.08 -20.38
CA SER A 297 -19.32 2.50 -20.10
C SER A 297 -18.44 3.50 -20.88
N ARG A 298 -17.39 3.07 -21.58
CA ARG A 298 -16.55 3.96 -22.42
C ARG A 298 -16.84 3.83 -23.91
N LYS A 299 -17.88 4.53 -24.38
CA LYS A 299 -18.02 4.92 -25.79
C LYS A 299 -17.04 6.05 -26.14
N TRP A 300 -15.76 5.74 -26.31
CA TRP A 300 -14.84 6.72 -26.91
C TRP A 300 -14.94 6.66 -28.42
N LYS A 301 -15.65 7.62 -29.03
CA LYS A 301 -15.47 7.94 -30.45
C LYS A 301 -14.31 8.93 -30.54
N ILE A 302 -13.11 8.45 -30.84
CA ILE A 302 -12.02 9.32 -31.28
C ILE A 302 -12.24 9.55 -32.78
N ARG A 303 -12.54 10.79 -33.18
CA ARG A 303 -12.51 11.15 -34.61
C ARG A 303 -11.07 11.51 -34.96
N PRO A 304 -10.52 11.01 -36.08
CA PRO A 304 -9.19 11.42 -36.52
C PRO A 304 -9.20 12.92 -36.87
N PRO A 305 -8.06 13.62 -36.68
CA PRO A 305 -7.92 15.01 -37.08
C PRO A 305 -8.05 15.15 -38.60
N GLN A 306 -8.68 16.23 -39.05
CA GLN A 306 -8.81 16.58 -40.48
C GLN A 306 -7.49 17.05 -41.06
#